data_AF-A0A363RR70-F1
#
_entry.id   AF-A0A363RR70-F1
#
_cell.length_a   1.000
_cell.length_b   1.000
_cell.length_c   1.000
_cell.angle_alpha   90.00
_cell.angle_beta   90.00
_cell.angle_gamma   90.00
#
_symmetry.space_group_name_H-M   'P 1'
#
loop_
_entity.id
_entity.type
_entity.pdbx_description
1 polymer ?
#
loop_
_entity_poly.entity_id
_entity_poly.type
_entity_poly.pdbx_seq_one_letter_code
_entity_poly.pdbx_strand_id
1 'polypeptide(L)'
;MNPGGCMPDQAPEKTNPPASDETKINTTRKQQPHDTGSQAKMPHEKDQSVGETSPEPSPEMEQAHTDLKRGLIDTDARAPDGRPKASKPSAT
;
A
#
# COMPACT_ATOMS: atom_id res chain seq x y z
N MET A 1 -21.46 6.55 -61.47
CA MET A 1 -20.22 7.05 -60.82
C MET A 1 -20.60 7.93 -59.64
N ASN A 2 -20.24 7.51 -58.42
CA ASN A 2 -19.96 8.40 -57.30
C ASN A 2 -18.70 7.83 -56.61
N PRO A 3 -17.62 8.61 -56.46
CA PRO A 3 -16.31 8.14 -56.00
C PRO A 3 -16.10 8.37 -54.50
N GLY A 4 -15.32 7.49 -53.87
CA GLY A 4 -14.63 7.78 -52.60
C GLY A 4 -15.27 7.19 -51.35
N GLY A 5 -14.89 5.95 -51.02
CA GLY A 5 -15.04 5.39 -49.68
C GLY A 5 -13.67 5.27 -49.02
N CYS A 6 -13.33 6.23 -48.16
CA CYS A 6 -12.11 6.24 -47.36
C CYS A 6 -12.12 5.10 -46.33
N MET A 7 -10.98 4.43 -46.17
CA MET A 7 -10.68 3.52 -45.07
C MET A 7 -10.76 4.29 -43.73
N PRO A 8 -11.35 3.73 -42.67
CA PRO A 8 -11.02 4.18 -41.32
C PRO A 8 -9.77 3.46 -40.80
N ASP A 9 -8.72 4.25 -40.55
CA ASP A 9 -7.57 3.89 -39.70
C ASP A 9 -8.06 3.28 -38.38
N GLN A 10 -7.72 2.02 -38.12
CA GLN A 10 -7.79 1.44 -36.76
C GLN A 10 -6.64 2.00 -35.94
N ALA A 11 -6.88 3.12 -35.26
CA ALA A 11 -6.08 3.52 -34.11
C ALA A 11 -6.39 2.57 -32.94
N PRO A 12 -5.38 2.15 -32.13
CA PRO A 12 -5.65 1.29 -30.98
C PRO A 12 -6.45 2.06 -29.95
N GLU A 13 -7.63 1.53 -29.62
CA GLU A 13 -8.49 2.10 -28.58
C GLU A 13 -7.73 2.15 -27.25
N LYS A 14 -7.49 3.37 -26.77
CA LYS A 14 -7.13 3.63 -25.38
C LYS A 14 -8.35 3.28 -24.55
N THR A 15 -8.42 2.03 -24.10
CA THR A 15 -9.40 1.59 -23.11
C THR A 15 -9.18 2.41 -21.85
N ASN A 16 -10.11 3.34 -21.59
CA ASN A 16 -10.19 4.03 -20.31
C ASN A 16 -10.24 3.00 -19.18
N PRO A 17 -9.58 3.24 -18.02
CA PRO A 17 -9.81 2.40 -16.85
C PRO A 17 -11.31 2.39 -16.53
N PRO A 18 -11.87 1.28 -15.99
CA PRO A 18 -13.27 1.24 -15.61
C PRO A 18 -13.57 2.44 -14.72
N ALA A 19 -14.62 3.18 -15.06
CA ALA A 19 -15.08 4.30 -14.26
C ALA A 19 -15.23 3.81 -12.82
N SER A 20 -14.50 4.42 -11.89
CA SER A 20 -14.70 4.19 -10.47
C SER A 20 -16.18 4.39 -10.19
N ASP A 21 -16.87 3.33 -9.75
CA ASP A 21 -18.24 3.43 -9.26
C ASP A 21 -18.22 4.43 -8.11
N GLU A 22 -18.63 5.66 -8.39
CA GLU A 22 -18.77 6.70 -7.40
C GLU A 22 -19.82 6.22 -6.41
N THR A 23 -19.40 5.84 -5.19
CA THR A 23 -20.31 5.39 -4.14
C THR A 23 -21.27 6.51 -3.78
N LYS A 24 -22.44 6.54 -4.42
CA LYS A 24 -23.52 7.50 -4.16
C LYS A 24 -24.12 7.19 -2.80
N ILE A 25 -23.68 7.92 -1.77
CA ILE A 25 -24.27 7.83 -0.43
C ILE A 25 -25.59 8.61 -0.41
N ASN A 26 -26.68 7.96 0.01
CA ASN A 26 -27.97 8.62 0.20
C ASN A 26 -27.95 9.37 1.54
N THR A 27 -27.79 10.69 1.49
CA THR A 27 -27.73 11.56 2.69
C THR A 27 -29.10 11.80 3.34
N THR A 28 -30.19 11.44 2.67
CA THR A 28 -31.56 11.58 3.19
C THR A 28 -31.91 10.44 4.16
N ARG A 29 -31.34 9.26 3.95
CA ARG A 29 -31.51 8.10 4.85
C ARG A 29 -30.61 8.26 6.07
N LYS A 30 -31.18 8.14 7.28
CA LYS A 30 -30.36 8.04 8.50
C LYS A 30 -29.56 6.74 8.46
N GLN A 31 -28.24 6.86 8.61
CA GLN A 31 -27.33 5.73 8.73
C GLN A 31 -27.77 4.81 9.88
N GLN A 32 -27.89 3.53 9.57
CA GLN A 32 -28.16 2.48 10.53
C GLN A 32 -26.85 1.88 11.03
N PRO A 33 -26.79 1.34 12.26
CA PRO A 33 -25.55 0.77 12.80
C PRO A 33 -24.91 -0.33 11.95
N HIS A 34 -25.69 -0.99 11.08
CA HIS A 34 -25.26 -2.05 10.18
C HIS A 34 -24.90 -1.56 8.77
N ASP A 35 -25.04 -0.28 8.47
CA ASP A 35 -24.65 0.26 7.17
C ASP A 35 -23.11 0.22 7.03
N THR A 36 -22.63 -0.15 5.84
CA THR A 36 -21.20 -0.21 5.53
C THR A 36 -20.56 1.17 5.70
N GLY A 37 -19.59 1.28 6.62
CA GLY A 37 -18.91 2.53 6.95
C GLY A 37 -19.45 3.24 8.22
N SER A 38 -20.62 2.87 8.73
CA SER A 38 -21.15 3.44 9.99
C SER A 38 -20.40 3.01 11.24
N GLN A 39 -19.54 1.99 11.14
CA GLN A 39 -18.65 1.52 12.20
C GLN A 39 -17.19 1.97 12.00
N ALA A 40 -16.88 2.67 10.91
CA ALA A 40 -15.51 3.12 10.66
C ALA A 40 -15.23 4.36 11.51
N LYS A 41 -14.38 4.21 12.53
CA LYS A 41 -13.93 5.31 13.38
C LYS A 41 -13.32 6.44 12.54
N MET A 42 -13.58 7.67 12.93
CA MET A 42 -12.93 8.84 12.33
C MET A 42 -11.42 8.80 12.59
N PRO A 43 -10.56 9.46 11.78
CA PRO A 43 -9.11 9.47 12.01
C PRO A 43 -8.73 9.88 13.44
N HIS A 44 -9.34 10.95 13.95
CA HIS A 44 -9.11 11.43 15.32
C HIS A 44 -9.70 10.52 16.42
N GLU A 45 -10.67 9.68 16.09
CA GLU A 45 -11.19 8.64 16.99
C GLU A 45 -10.29 7.39 16.97
N LYS A 46 -9.75 7.03 15.81
CA LYS A 46 -8.78 5.95 15.66
C LYS A 46 -7.53 6.23 16.49
N ASP A 47 -7.01 7.45 16.44
CA ASP A 47 -5.83 7.88 17.20
C ASP A 47 -6.00 7.71 18.72
N GLN A 48 -7.23 7.85 19.24
CA GLN A 48 -7.55 7.68 20.66
C GLN A 48 -8.06 6.27 21.00
N SER A 49 -8.16 5.37 20.01
CA SER A 49 -8.69 4.04 20.23
C SER A 49 -7.59 3.03 20.50
N VAL A 50 -7.87 2.12 21.45
CA VAL A 50 -7.00 0.97 21.75
C VAL A 50 -7.38 -0.20 20.85
N GLY A 51 -6.39 -0.96 20.37
CA GLY A 51 -6.62 -2.22 19.64
C GLY A 51 -6.88 -2.12 18.13
N GLU A 52 -6.63 -0.97 17.49
CA GLU A 52 -6.63 -0.88 16.01
C GLU A 52 -5.45 -1.67 15.39
N THR A 53 -4.37 -1.84 16.15
CA THR A 53 -3.25 -2.71 15.78
C THR A 53 -3.38 -4.06 16.46
N SER A 54 -3.00 -5.13 15.76
CA SER A 54 -2.86 -6.46 16.36
C SER A 54 -1.93 -6.41 17.57
N PRO A 55 -2.26 -7.06 18.70
CA PRO A 55 -1.35 -7.18 19.84
C PRO A 55 -0.14 -8.06 19.51
N GLU A 56 -0.33 -9.04 18.63
CA GLU A 56 0.72 -9.94 18.19
C GLU A 56 1.49 -9.36 16.99
N PRO A 57 2.83 -9.44 16.99
CA PRO A 57 3.64 -9.05 15.85
C PRO A 57 3.35 -9.94 14.64
N SER A 58 3.59 -9.42 13.43
CA SER A 58 3.53 -10.26 12.24
C SER A 58 4.68 -11.29 12.23
N PRO A 59 4.52 -12.44 11.56
CA PRO A 59 5.58 -13.46 11.49
C PRO A 59 6.92 -12.92 10.96
N GLU A 60 6.89 -11.97 10.03
CA GLU A 60 8.10 -11.33 9.48
C GLU A 60 8.83 -10.50 10.54
N MET A 61 8.08 -9.84 11.43
CA MET A 61 8.65 -9.07 12.54
C MET A 61 9.32 -9.97 13.58
N GLU A 62 8.72 -11.13 13.87
CA GLU A 62 9.33 -12.14 14.76
C GLU A 62 10.63 -12.70 14.19
N GLN A 63 10.64 -12.99 12.89
CA GLN A 63 11.81 -13.47 12.18
C GLN A 63 12.93 -12.41 12.21
N ALA A 64 12.63 -11.17 11.81
CA ALA A 64 13.60 -10.09 11.82
C ALA A 64 14.22 -9.87 13.22
N HIS A 65 13.39 -9.93 14.27
CA HIS A 65 13.87 -9.85 15.64
C HIS A 65 14.79 -11.03 16.03
N THR A 66 14.47 -12.24 15.59
CA THR A 66 15.31 -13.43 15.79
C THR A 66 16.65 -13.30 15.06
N ASP A 67 16.63 -12.77 13.84
CA ASP A 67 17.81 -12.54 13.03
C ASP A 67 18.74 -11.50 13.69
N LEU A 68 18.19 -10.39 14.17
CA LEU A 68 18.93 -9.40 14.95
C LEU A 68 19.52 -10.01 16.23
N LYS A 69 18.75 -10.83 16.97
CA LYS A 69 19.27 -11.55 18.16
C LYS A 69 20.41 -12.51 17.84
N ARG A 70 20.40 -13.12 16.65
CA ARG A 70 21.49 -13.97 16.15
C ARG A 70 22.69 -13.17 15.63
N GLY A 71 22.59 -11.85 15.60
CA GLY A 71 23.62 -10.97 15.07
C GLY A 71 23.69 -10.95 13.55
N LEU A 72 22.61 -11.37 12.87
CA LEU A 72 22.51 -11.23 11.42
C LEU A 72 22.31 -9.73 11.12
N ILE A 73 23.29 -9.17 10.42
CA ILE A 73 23.29 -7.77 9.99
C ILE A 73 23.01 -7.76 8.51
N ASP A 74 22.25 -6.76 8.05
CA ASP A 74 22.09 -6.50 6.63
C ASP A 74 23.47 -6.24 5.97
N THR A 75 23.94 -7.23 5.22
CA THR A 75 25.24 -7.18 4.53
C THR A 75 25.19 -6.44 3.20
N ASP A 76 24.00 -6.25 2.62
CA ASP A 76 23.85 -5.50 1.38
C ASP A 76 23.83 -3.99 1.64
N ALA A 77 23.41 -3.59 2.85
CA ALA A 77 23.48 -2.22 3.29
C ALA A 77 24.93 -1.72 3.25
N ARG A 78 25.15 -0.71 2.40
CA ARG A 78 26.43 0.00 2.32
C ARG A 78 26.39 1.29 3.11
N ALA A 79 27.51 1.60 3.75
CA ALA A 79 27.78 2.91 4.29
C ALA A 79 27.97 3.93 3.14
N PRO A 80 27.96 5.24 3.41
CA PRO A 80 28.13 6.27 2.38
C PRO A 80 29.43 6.13 1.56
N ASP A 81 30.42 5.44 2.11
CA ASP A 81 31.71 5.14 1.48
C ASP A 81 31.70 3.82 0.66
N GLY A 82 30.55 3.17 0.52
CA GLY A 82 30.37 1.95 -0.27
C GLY A 82 30.80 0.65 0.42
N ARG A 83 31.27 0.69 1.68
CA ARG A 83 31.62 -0.54 2.42
C ARG A 83 30.38 -1.19 3.05
N PRO A 84 30.32 -2.53 3.17
CA PRO A 84 29.25 -3.18 3.92
C PRO A 84 29.19 -2.64 5.34
N LYS A 85 28.01 -2.25 5.82
CA LYS A 85 27.82 -1.70 7.18
C LYS A 85 28.26 -2.69 8.27
N ALA A 86 28.22 -3.99 7.99
CA ALA A 86 28.66 -5.05 8.89
C ALA A 86 30.19 -5.23 8.96
N SER A 87 30.99 -4.49 8.18
CA SER A 87 32.45 -4.65 8.17
C SER A 87 33.07 -4.09 9.45
N LYS A 88 33.89 -4.90 10.15
CA LYS A 88 34.69 -4.42 11.28
C LYS A 88 35.76 -3.46 10.76
N PRO A 89 36.04 -2.33 11.45
CA PRO A 89 37.18 -1.50 11.09
C PRO A 89 38.45 -2.34 11.22
N SER A 90 39.32 -2.29 10.21
CA SER A 90 40.64 -2.90 10.29
C SER A 90 41.38 -2.30 11.49
N ALA A 91 41.85 -3.15 12.41
CA ALA A 91 42.70 -2.71 13.50
C ALA A 91 44.00 -2.15 12.90
N THR A 92 44.25 -0.86 13.16
CA THR A 92 45.48 -0.17 12.79
C THR A 92 46.56 -0.43 13.82
#